data_AF-A0A1X0SDL7-F1
#
_entry.id   AF-A0A1X0SDL7-F1
#
_cell.length_a   1.000
_cell.length_b   1.000
_cell.length_c   1.000
_cell.angle_alpha   90.00
_cell.angle_beta   90.00
_cell.angle_gamma   90.00
#
_symmetry.space_group_name_H-M   'P 1'
#
loop_
_entity.id
_entity.type
_entity.pdbx_description
1 polymer ?
#
loop_
_entity_poly.entity_id
_entity_poly.type
_entity_poly.pdbx_seq_one_letter_code
_entity_poly.pdbx_strand_id
1 'polypeptide(L)'
;MGKKLTIDPCSRAIAVASLQDKFDIFILRPTLSRSRFDPVVGRGSQIEEGIIWHMEFLHTESTSMDRILLALVIYNDVEKICRLVLYAINASNLQNVTMERIGRLPLESNTPLPLLLIPLQFRPESFLLVTEQQVCLLSSDDLACGNVLYPNSFIPRAFGSIDSEGCIYRLNITSSNEMNWTLIDSVNPIGQSMCLLGTVDLVNDNNTIRADVLLYAGECADSQVIAIPCPDVSQWETPAITVLQSLINRAPITDVEKISGYYGQQESLAVCSGIGKQGCLTFIARGVKARKVSSSQPEWKGINRLWSINPTASHLPEISCLMTSSPIDSRLIAAKGRNSLI
;
A
#
# COMPACT_ATOMS: atom_id res chain seq x y z
N MET A 1 8.41 10.32 13.74
CA MET A 1 7.92 11.62 13.21
C MET A 1 9.03 12.22 12.36
N GLY A 2 8.78 12.39 11.07
CA GLY A 2 9.81 12.69 10.08
C GLY A 2 9.42 13.88 9.22
N LYS A 3 10.41 14.41 8.51
CA LYS A 3 10.25 15.37 7.41
C LYS A 3 9.11 14.89 6.50
N LYS A 4 8.15 15.76 6.19
CA LYS A 4 7.07 15.44 5.25
C LYS A 4 7.51 15.81 3.84
N LEU A 5 7.12 14.99 2.88
CA LEU A 5 7.32 15.26 1.47
C LEU A 5 6.00 14.96 0.77
N THR A 6 5.53 15.91 -0.02
CA THR A 6 4.36 15.73 -0.89
C THR A 6 4.68 16.27 -2.27
N ILE A 7 3.98 15.73 -3.27
CA ILE A 7 4.18 16.06 -4.68
C ILE A 7 2.83 16.51 -5.23
N ASP A 8 2.85 17.61 -5.98
CA ASP A 8 1.67 18.10 -6.67
C ASP A 8 1.11 17.02 -7.61
N PRO A 9 -0.22 16.74 -7.60
CA PRO A 9 -0.81 15.71 -8.44
C PRO A 9 -0.52 15.88 -9.94
N CYS A 10 -0.29 17.11 -10.40
CA CYS A 10 0.07 17.41 -11.78
C CYS A 10 1.59 17.45 -12.02
N SER A 11 2.39 17.01 -11.05
CA SER A 11 3.86 17.01 -11.08
C SER A 11 4.50 18.38 -11.31
N ARG A 12 3.84 19.47 -10.86
CA ARG A 12 4.35 20.84 -11.01
C ARG A 12 5.32 21.24 -9.92
N ALA A 13 5.17 20.70 -8.72
CA ALA A 13 5.94 21.08 -7.55
C ALA A 13 6.14 19.92 -6.56
N ILE A 14 7.19 20.01 -5.75
CA ILE A 14 7.44 19.17 -4.58
C ILE A 14 7.52 20.08 -3.36
N ALA A 15 6.83 19.73 -2.28
CA ALA A 15 6.95 20.42 -1.01
C ALA A 15 7.66 19.51 0.00
N VAL A 16 8.61 20.07 0.74
CA VAL A 16 9.35 19.39 1.80
C VAL A 16 9.24 20.20 3.07
N ALA A 17 8.65 19.61 4.10
CA ALA A 17 8.53 20.24 5.41
C ALA A 17 9.70 19.83 6.29
N SER A 18 10.28 20.81 6.96
CA SER A 18 11.01 20.54 8.20
C SER A 18 10.02 20.14 9.30
N LEU A 19 10.53 19.64 10.43
CA LEU A 19 9.63 19.20 11.52
C LEU A 19 8.79 20.36 12.08
N GLN A 20 9.33 21.58 12.06
CA GLN A 20 8.72 22.74 12.68
C GLN A 20 9.03 24.02 11.89
N ASP A 21 8.09 24.96 11.89
CA ASP A 21 8.21 26.35 11.47
C ASP A 21 8.52 26.62 10.00
N LYS A 22 8.96 25.63 9.22
CA LYS A 22 9.40 25.88 7.84
C LYS A 22 9.05 24.74 6.89
N PHE A 23 8.60 25.12 5.69
CA PHE A 23 8.58 24.24 4.52
C PHE A 23 9.22 24.92 3.31
N ASP A 24 9.75 24.09 2.42
CA ASP A 24 10.38 24.49 1.16
C ASP A 24 9.58 23.89 0.00
N ILE A 25 9.45 24.64 -1.09
CA ILE A 25 8.80 24.21 -2.33
C ILE A 25 9.82 24.25 -3.46
N PHE A 26 9.84 23.18 -4.25
CA PHE A 26 10.67 23.03 -5.44
C PHE A 26 9.75 22.93 -6.65
N ILE A 27 9.84 23.90 -7.56
CA ILE A 27 9.07 23.90 -8.81
C ILE A 27 9.80 23.02 -9.83
N LEU A 28 9.06 22.10 -10.44
CA LEU A 28 9.58 21.11 -11.36
C LEU A 28 9.50 21.58 -12.81
N ARG A 29 10.48 21.14 -13.62
CA ARG A 29 10.46 21.32 -15.07
C ARG A 29 9.45 20.34 -15.67
N PRO A 30 8.55 20.80 -16.58
CA PRO A 30 7.61 19.92 -17.27
C PRO A 30 8.30 18.87 -18.14
N THR A 31 9.49 19.17 -18.65
CA THR A 31 10.26 18.32 -19.55
C THR A 31 11.56 17.85 -18.91
N LEU A 32 11.76 16.53 -18.86
CA LEU A 32 13.01 15.92 -18.43
C LEU A 32 13.96 15.81 -19.63
N SER A 33 15.16 16.40 -19.50
CA SER A 33 16.23 16.15 -20.47
C SER A 33 16.88 14.79 -20.18
N ARG A 34 17.00 13.93 -21.20
CA ARG A 34 17.75 12.67 -21.09
C ARG A 34 19.26 12.87 -20.92
N SER A 35 19.78 14.07 -21.18
CA SER A 35 21.21 14.38 -21.09
C SER A 35 21.63 15.09 -19.80
N ARG A 36 20.68 15.70 -19.07
CA ARG A 36 20.93 16.37 -17.79
C ARG A 36 19.73 16.22 -16.85
N PHE A 37 19.96 15.62 -15.69
CA PHE A 37 18.96 15.51 -14.64
C PHE A 37 19.07 16.71 -13.68
N ASP A 38 18.43 17.81 -14.08
CA ASP A 38 18.19 18.97 -13.21
C ASP A 38 16.71 19.35 -13.29
N PRO A 39 15.85 18.69 -12.50
CA PRO A 39 14.40 18.83 -12.61
C PRO A 39 13.86 20.08 -11.90
N VAL A 40 14.64 20.75 -11.04
CA VAL A 40 14.17 21.88 -10.25
C VAL A 40 14.46 23.21 -10.97
N VAL A 41 13.42 23.96 -11.29
CA VAL A 41 13.52 25.24 -12.03
C VAL A 41 13.18 26.47 -11.20
N GLY A 42 12.57 26.28 -10.03
CA GLY A 42 12.24 27.36 -9.11
C GLY A 42 12.23 26.83 -7.67
N ARG A 43 12.40 27.74 -6.71
CA ARG A 43 12.37 27.42 -5.27
C ARG A 43 11.63 28.50 -4.51
N GLY A 44 10.84 28.09 -3.52
CA GLY A 44 10.19 28.96 -2.55
C GLY A 44 10.39 28.40 -1.14
N SER A 45 10.36 29.27 -0.14
CA SER A 45 10.44 28.89 1.27
C SER A 45 9.46 29.73 2.07
N GLN A 46 8.75 29.10 3.01
CA GLN A 46 7.82 29.79 3.90
C GLN A 46 8.11 29.44 5.34
N ILE A 47 7.93 30.43 6.21
CA ILE A 47 7.87 30.22 7.66
C ILE A 47 6.39 30.18 8.07
N GLU A 48 6.00 29.13 8.78
CA GLU A 48 4.68 28.95 9.36
C GLU A 48 4.82 28.34 10.75
N GLU A 49 4.60 29.17 11.78
CA GLU A 49 4.88 28.86 13.18
C GLU A 49 4.10 27.63 13.68
N GLY A 50 4.82 26.68 14.29
CA GLY A 50 4.27 25.47 14.87
C GLY A 50 4.75 24.19 14.17
N ILE A 51 4.22 23.06 14.64
CA ILE A 51 4.60 21.74 14.14
C ILE A 51 3.75 21.41 12.91
N ILE A 52 4.42 21.17 11.78
CA ILE A 52 3.75 20.77 10.53
C ILE A 52 3.40 19.28 10.64
N TRP A 53 2.13 19.01 10.94
CA TRP A 53 1.63 17.66 11.21
C TRP A 53 1.32 16.89 9.92
N HIS A 54 0.65 17.55 8.98
CA HIS A 54 0.37 17.06 7.62
C HIS A 54 0.59 18.16 6.60
N MET A 55 0.96 17.78 5.37
CA MET A 55 1.19 18.70 4.26
C MET A 55 0.89 17.94 2.96
N GLU A 56 -0.16 18.35 2.24
CA GLU A 56 -0.58 17.71 0.99
C GLU A 56 -1.00 18.73 -0.06
N PHE A 57 -0.62 18.50 -1.31
CA PHE A 57 -1.14 19.27 -2.44
C PHE A 57 -2.56 18.86 -2.76
N LEU A 58 -3.42 19.84 -3.07
CA LEU A 58 -4.78 19.59 -3.52
C LEU A 58 -4.81 19.42 -5.04
N HIS A 59 -5.74 18.58 -5.51
CA HIS A 59 -6.06 18.54 -6.94
C HIS A 59 -6.68 19.88 -7.34
N THR A 60 -6.22 20.48 -8.44
CA THR A 60 -6.77 21.73 -8.98
C THR A 60 -7.54 21.46 -10.27
N GLU A 61 -8.48 22.33 -10.63
CA GLU A 61 -9.25 22.19 -11.88
C GLU A 61 -8.37 22.31 -13.12
N SER A 62 -7.29 23.09 -13.01
CA SER A 62 -6.32 23.35 -14.07
C SER A 62 -4.95 22.81 -13.69
N THR A 63 -4.14 22.49 -14.70
CA THR A 63 -2.71 22.14 -14.59
C THR A 63 -1.79 23.36 -14.72
N SER A 64 -2.35 24.57 -14.67
CA SER A 64 -1.61 25.82 -14.82
C SER A 64 -0.66 26.09 -13.65
N MET A 65 0.41 26.83 -13.89
CA MET A 65 1.43 27.13 -12.87
C MET A 65 1.05 28.32 -11.99
N ASP A 66 -0.02 29.03 -12.29
CA ASP A 66 -0.49 30.23 -11.57
C ASP A 66 -1.22 29.91 -10.27
N ARG A 67 -1.79 28.71 -10.16
CA ARG A 67 -2.54 28.25 -9.00
C ARG A 67 -2.20 26.79 -8.69
N ILE A 68 -1.28 26.62 -7.73
CA ILE A 68 -0.99 25.35 -7.09
C ILE A 68 -1.41 25.49 -5.62
N LEU A 69 -2.20 24.54 -5.12
CA LEU A 69 -2.76 24.61 -3.76
C LEU A 69 -2.09 23.61 -2.82
N LEU A 70 -1.61 24.10 -1.68
CA LEU A 70 -0.96 23.29 -0.64
C LEU A 70 -1.70 23.46 0.69
N ALA A 71 -2.27 22.38 1.21
CA ALA A 71 -2.96 22.34 2.49
C ALA A 71 -2.05 21.78 3.58
N LEU A 72 -2.03 22.44 4.73
CA LEU A 72 -1.25 22.05 5.90
C LEU A 72 -2.14 21.89 7.12
N VAL A 73 -1.83 20.89 7.94
CA VAL A 73 -2.31 20.79 9.32
C VAL A 73 -1.16 21.19 10.23
N ILE A 74 -1.32 22.28 10.97
CA ILE A 74 -0.30 22.81 11.87
C ILE A 74 -0.80 22.69 13.31
N TYR A 75 0.03 22.13 14.17
CA TYR A 75 -0.23 22.06 15.60
C TYR A 75 0.58 23.14 16.33
N ASN A 76 -0.13 23.97 17.08
CA ASN A 76 0.46 24.94 18.00
C ASN A 76 0.62 24.27 19.38
N ASP A 77 1.84 24.10 19.84
CA ASP A 77 2.16 23.46 21.11
C ASP A 77 1.92 24.36 22.33
N VAL A 78 1.90 25.69 22.16
CA VAL A 78 1.58 26.66 23.21
C VAL A 78 0.07 26.72 23.42
N GLU A 79 -0.69 26.92 22.34
CA GLU A 79 -2.16 27.03 22.40
C GLU A 79 -2.86 25.68 22.49
N LYS A 80 -2.14 24.59 22.19
CA LYS A 80 -2.68 23.22 22.11
C LYS A 80 -3.82 23.09 21.09
N ILE A 81 -3.75 23.87 20.00
CA ILE A 81 -4.77 23.92 18.95
C ILE A 81 -4.16 23.49 17.61
N CYS A 82 -4.91 22.66 16.87
CA CYS A 82 -4.63 22.38 15.47
C CYS A 82 -5.30 23.43 14.57
N ARG A 83 -4.65 23.80 13.49
CA ARG A 83 -5.23 24.68 12.46
C ARG A 83 -4.93 24.15 11.07
N LEU A 84 -5.88 24.33 10.17
CA LEU A 84 -5.69 24.14 8.75
C LEU A 84 -5.21 25.46 8.14
N VAL A 85 -4.22 25.38 7.26
CA VAL A 85 -3.71 26.52 6.51
C VAL A 85 -3.63 26.14 5.04
N LEU A 86 -4.07 27.05 4.18
CA LEU A 86 -4.03 26.88 2.73
C LEU A 86 -3.11 27.92 2.11
N TYR A 87 -2.17 27.43 1.30
CA TYR A 87 -1.29 28.26 0.49
C TYR A 87 -1.67 28.15 -0.98
N ALA A 88 -1.73 29.30 -1.65
CA ALA A 88 -1.74 29.40 -3.11
C ALA A 88 -0.33 29.76 -3.58
N ILE A 89 0.20 28.95 -4.49
CA ILE A 89 1.53 29.10 -5.06
C ILE A 89 1.37 29.49 -6.52
N ASN A 90 1.94 30.62 -6.90
CA ASN A 90 2.04 31.07 -8.28
C ASN A 90 3.49 30.93 -8.74
N ALA A 91 3.69 29.97 -9.64
CA ALA A 91 4.95 29.63 -10.28
C ALA A 91 4.94 29.96 -11.77
N SER A 92 4.06 30.85 -12.25
CA SER A 92 4.05 31.32 -13.64
C SER A 92 5.36 31.99 -14.03
N ASN A 93 6.00 32.67 -13.08
CA ASN A 93 7.36 33.17 -13.22
C ASN A 93 8.31 32.31 -12.36
N LEU A 94 9.07 31.44 -13.02
CA LEU A 94 9.98 30.49 -12.35
C LEU A 94 11.10 31.18 -11.53
N GLN A 95 11.44 32.42 -11.87
CA GLN A 95 12.43 33.22 -11.12
C GLN A 95 11.84 33.92 -9.90
N ASN A 96 10.52 34.05 -9.84
CA ASN A 96 9.81 34.73 -8.77
C ASN A 96 8.56 33.94 -8.37
N VAL A 97 8.78 32.78 -7.76
CA VAL A 97 7.72 31.94 -7.22
C VAL A 97 7.14 32.63 -5.99
N THR A 98 5.86 32.97 -6.03
CA THR A 98 5.17 33.58 -4.90
C THR A 98 4.29 32.56 -4.19
N MET A 99 4.24 32.65 -2.87
CA MET A 99 3.39 31.80 -2.03
C MET A 99 2.59 32.70 -1.11
N GLU A 100 1.27 32.61 -1.19
CA GLU A 100 0.36 33.42 -0.40
C GLU A 100 -0.51 32.51 0.45
N ARG A 101 -0.65 32.84 1.74
CA ARG A 101 -1.59 32.18 2.62
C ARG A 101 -2.99 32.73 2.34
N ILE A 102 -3.82 31.92 1.69
CA ILE A 102 -5.17 32.30 1.26
C ILE A 102 -6.29 31.81 2.18
N GLY A 103 -5.98 30.90 3.11
CA GLY A 103 -6.98 30.37 4.03
C GLY A 103 -6.36 29.94 5.36
N ARG A 104 -7.16 30.08 6.43
CA ARG A 104 -6.83 29.61 7.78
C ARG A 104 -8.11 29.26 8.51
N LEU A 105 -8.19 28.02 8.97
CA LEU A 105 -9.33 27.53 9.74
C LEU A 105 -8.82 26.89 11.04
N PRO A 106 -9.13 27.45 12.22
CA PRO A 106 -8.84 26.79 13.49
C PRO A 106 -9.71 25.54 13.62
N LEU A 107 -9.12 24.43 14.06
CA LEU A 107 -9.89 23.29 14.54
C LEU A 107 -10.25 23.52 16.01
N GLU A 108 -11.34 22.92 16.47
CA GLU A 108 -11.74 23.03 17.88
C GLU A 108 -10.63 22.49 18.80
N SER A 109 -10.47 23.06 20.00
CA SER A 109 -9.41 22.67 20.95
C SER A 109 -9.49 21.20 21.37
N ASN A 110 -10.68 20.60 21.32
CA ASN A 110 -10.91 19.20 21.62
C ASN A 110 -10.95 18.31 20.37
N THR A 111 -10.52 18.83 19.21
CA THR A 111 -10.51 18.03 17.97
C THR A 111 -9.58 16.84 18.17
N PRO A 112 -10.05 15.60 17.91
CA PRO A 112 -9.23 14.41 17.98
C PRO A 112 -8.01 14.52 17.06
N LEU A 113 -6.97 13.74 17.35
CA LEU A 113 -5.68 13.85 16.66
C LEU A 113 -5.85 13.69 15.13
N PRO A 114 -5.34 14.64 14.31
CA PRO A 114 -5.32 14.47 12.85
C PRO A 114 -4.40 13.32 12.44
N LEU A 115 -4.97 12.29 11.81
CA LEU A 115 -4.25 11.10 11.37
C LEU A 115 -3.88 11.13 9.89
N LEU A 116 -4.79 11.60 9.03
CA LEU A 116 -4.57 11.69 7.58
C LEU A 116 -5.15 12.98 7.01
N LEU A 117 -4.50 13.46 5.95
CA LEU A 117 -5.00 14.53 5.07
C LEU A 117 -5.05 13.93 3.66
N ILE A 118 -6.23 13.81 3.06
CA ILE A 118 -6.42 13.09 1.80
C ILE A 118 -7.00 14.04 0.75
N PRO A 119 -6.23 14.52 -0.23
CA PRO A 119 -6.75 15.32 -1.33
C PRO A 119 -7.68 14.48 -2.23
N LEU A 120 -8.78 15.06 -2.69
CA LEU A 120 -9.79 14.34 -3.48
C LEU A 120 -9.59 14.56 -4.98
N GLN A 121 -9.35 13.49 -5.73
CA GLN A 121 -9.20 13.58 -7.18
C GLN A 121 -10.53 13.86 -7.91
N PHE A 122 -11.62 13.28 -7.44
CA PHE A 122 -12.95 13.43 -8.06
C PHE A 122 -13.65 14.74 -7.70
N ARG A 123 -13.09 15.51 -6.77
CA ARG A 123 -13.61 16.81 -6.33
C ARG A 123 -12.45 17.78 -6.15
N PRO A 124 -12.08 18.54 -7.19
CA PRO A 124 -10.99 19.51 -7.13
C PRO A 124 -11.11 20.47 -5.95
N GLU A 125 -9.95 20.93 -5.49
CA GLU A 125 -9.74 21.84 -4.37
C GLU A 125 -10.40 21.38 -3.06
N SER A 126 -10.73 20.09 -2.93
CA SER A 126 -11.32 19.51 -1.73
C SER A 126 -10.47 18.37 -1.17
N PHE A 127 -10.62 18.11 0.13
CA PHE A 127 -9.86 17.10 0.85
C PHE A 127 -10.64 16.55 2.05
N LEU A 128 -10.21 15.39 2.53
CA LEU A 128 -10.66 14.81 3.78
C LEU A 128 -9.61 15.01 4.87
N LEU A 129 -10.07 15.45 6.03
CA LEU A 129 -9.29 15.40 7.27
C LEU A 129 -9.78 14.21 8.09
N VAL A 130 -8.94 13.18 8.21
CA VAL A 130 -9.24 12.01 9.04
C VAL A 130 -8.62 12.22 10.41
N THR A 131 -9.43 12.12 11.45
CA THR A 131 -9.00 12.14 12.85
C THR A 131 -9.19 10.75 13.47
N GLU A 132 -8.84 10.57 14.74
CA GLU A 132 -9.09 9.31 15.47
C GLU A 132 -10.57 8.92 15.63
N GLN A 133 -11.50 9.87 15.43
CA GLN A 133 -12.92 9.65 15.72
C GLN A 133 -13.83 9.96 14.53
N GLN A 134 -13.43 10.86 13.64
CA GLN A 134 -14.27 11.37 12.58
C GLN A 134 -13.48 11.71 11.32
N VAL A 135 -14.17 11.75 10.20
CA VAL A 135 -13.71 12.27 8.92
C VAL A 135 -14.47 13.55 8.60
N CYS A 136 -13.76 14.59 8.22
CA CYS A 136 -14.31 15.89 7.83
C CYS A 136 -14.04 16.14 6.35
N LEU A 137 -15.05 16.59 5.60
CA LEU A 137 -14.91 16.99 4.21
C LEU A 137 -14.80 18.52 4.13
N LEU A 138 -13.68 19.01 3.60
CA LEU A 138 -13.37 20.43 3.50
C LEU A 138 -12.96 20.80 2.08
N SER A 139 -13.23 22.05 1.70
CA SER A 139 -12.78 22.65 0.44
C SER A 139 -11.84 23.84 0.66
N SER A 140 -11.17 24.29 -0.40
CA SER A 140 -10.37 25.51 -0.40
C SER A 140 -11.20 26.72 0.02
N ASP A 141 -12.45 26.81 -0.44
CA ASP A 141 -13.38 27.88 -0.10
C ASP A 141 -13.76 27.88 1.38
N ASP A 142 -13.93 26.70 1.99
CA ASP A 142 -14.19 26.59 3.43
C ASP A 142 -13.03 27.19 4.24
N LEU A 143 -11.79 26.94 3.82
CA LEU A 143 -10.59 27.47 4.49
C LEU A 143 -10.40 28.96 4.23
N ALA A 144 -10.73 29.44 3.03
CA ALA A 144 -10.62 30.85 2.66
C ALA A 144 -11.67 31.71 3.37
N CYS A 145 -12.89 31.21 3.51
CA CYS A 145 -13.99 31.89 4.20
C CYS A 145 -13.98 31.71 5.72
N GLY A 146 -13.15 30.80 6.25
CA GLY A 146 -13.16 30.44 7.67
C GLY A 146 -14.43 29.69 8.09
N ASN A 147 -14.99 28.87 7.19
CA ASN A 147 -16.19 28.10 7.46
C ASN A 147 -15.91 26.98 8.47
N VAL A 148 -16.46 27.13 9.68
CA VAL A 148 -16.39 26.13 10.75
C VAL A 148 -17.50 25.08 10.65
N LEU A 149 -18.47 25.26 9.75
CA LEU A 149 -19.57 24.33 9.53
C LEU A 149 -19.29 23.49 8.28
N TYR A 150 -18.58 22.39 8.49
CA TYR A 150 -18.25 21.43 7.43
C TYR A 150 -18.88 20.05 7.69
N PRO A 151 -19.24 19.30 6.64
CA PRO A 151 -19.72 17.93 6.75
C PRO A 151 -18.71 17.05 7.48
N ASN A 152 -19.19 16.27 8.44
CA ASN A 152 -18.39 15.28 9.17
C ASN A 152 -19.16 13.97 9.33
N SER A 153 -18.42 12.89 9.55
CA SER A 153 -18.98 11.56 9.83
C SER A 153 -18.07 10.81 10.77
N PHE A 154 -18.66 10.18 11.80
CA PHE A 154 -17.92 9.38 12.76
C PHE A 154 -17.37 8.12 12.11
N ILE A 155 -16.11 7.80 12.41
CA ILE A 155 -15.47 6.57 11.98
C ILE A 155 -16.12 5.41 12.75
N PRO A 156 -16.69 4.40 12.06
CA PRO A 156 -17.27 3.26 12.73
C PRO A 156 -16.22 2.55 13.58
N ARG A 157 -16.57 2.28 14.85
CA ARG A 157 -15.75 1.47 15.75
C ARG A 157 -16.42 0.12 15.93
N ALA A 158 -15.69 -0.95 15.68
CA ALA A 158 -16.14 -2.29 16.04
C ALA A 158 -16.16 -2.38 17.59
N PHE A 159 -17.33 -2.18 18.19
CA PHE A 159 -17.51 -2.33 19.63
C PHE A 159 -17.24 -3.78 20.04
N GLY A 160 -16.29 -4.01 20.94
CA GLY A 160 -16.05 -5.31 21.58
C GLY A 160 -14.97 -6.20 20.94
N SER A 161 -14.29 -5.77 19.87
CA SER A 161 -13.10 -6.50 19.41
C SER A 161 -11.90 -6.14 20.29
N ILE A 162 -11.59 -7.02 21.24
CA ILE A 162 -10.31 -7.01 21.98
C ILE A 162 -9.16 -7.46 21.05
N ASP A 163 -9.49 -7.97 19.86
CA ASP A 163 -8.56 -8.55 18.94
C ASP A 163 -8.11 -7.55 17.87
N SER A 164 -6.81 -7.56 17.62
CA SER A 164 -6.13 -6.86 16.53
C SER A 164 -6.61 -7.42 15.18
N GLU A 165 -7.75 -6.95 14.71
CA GLU A 165 -8.27 -7.28 13.38
C GLU A 165 -8.31 -6.00 12.54
N GLY A 166 -7.87 -6.10 11.29
CA GLY A 166 -7.94 -4.99 10.36
C GLY A 166 -9.33 -4.96 9.72
N CYS A 167 -10.08 -3.88 9.88
CA CYS A 167 -11.37 -3.72 9.21
C CYS A 167 -11.22 -2.82 7.99
N ILE A 168 -11.75 -3.24 6.84
CA ILE A 168 -11.83 -2.40 5.64
C ILE A 168 -13.22 -1.79 5.56
N TYR A 169 -13.29 -0.47 5.60
CA TYR A 169 -14.51 0.29 5.38
C TYR A 169 -14.44 1.06 4.05
N ARG A 170 -15.59 1.21 3.40
CA ARG A 170 -15.79 2.12 2.28
C ARG A 170 -16.56 3.34 2.76
N LEU A 171 -15.99 4.52 2.50
CA LEU A 171 -16.66 5.80 2.70
C LEU A 171 -17.25 6.27 1.36
N ASN A 172 -18.57 6.32 1.27
CA ASN A 172 -19.28 6.89 0.12
C ASN A 172 -19.60 8.36 0.41
N ILE A 173 -19.19 9.24 -0.49
CA ILE A 173 -19.46 10.68 -0.42
C ILE A 173 -20.45 11.01 -1.53
N THR A 174 -21.67 11.37 -1.18
CA THR A 174 -22.71 11.75 -2.15
C THR A 174 -22.60 13.24 -2.50
N SER A 175 -23.30 13.65 -3.57
CA SER A 175 -23.37 15.06 -3.99
C SER A 175 -24.04 15.99 -2.96
N SER A 176 -24.84 15.45 -2.02
CA SER A 176 -25.42 16.22 -0.91
C SER A 176 -24.43 16.46 0.24
N ASN A 177 -23.14 16.13 0.06
CA ASN A 177 -22.12 16.10 1.10
C ASN A 177 -22.42 15.11 2.24
N GLU A 178 -23.30 14.13 2.02
CA GLU A 178 -23.53 13.07 2.99
C GLU A 178 -22.41 12.02 2.87
N MET A 179 -21.98 11.55 4.04
CA MET A 179 -20.89 10.61 4.20
C MET A 179 -21.40 9.33 4.85
N ASN A 180 -21.41 8.24 4.09
CA ASN A 180 -21.91 6.94 4.57
C ASN A 180 -20.80 5.88 4.57
N TRP A 181 -20.68 5.17 5.68
CA TRP A 181 -19.73 4.08 5.86
C TRP A 181 -20.39 2.73 5.64
N THR A 182 -19.75 1.90 4.85
CA THR A 182 -20.11 0.49 4.69
C THR A 182 -18.90 -0.37 5.06
N LEU A 183 -19.05 -1.26 6.05
CA LEU A 183 -18.06 -2.32 6.31
C LEU A 183 -18.01 -3.24 5.09
N ILE A 184 -16.81 -3.49 4.56
CA ILE A 184 -16.61 -4.46 3.48
C ILE A 184 -16.36 -5.83 4.11
N ASP A 185 -15.22 -5.97 4.80
CA ASP A 185 -14.81 -7.22 5.42
C ASP A 185 -13.66 -6.98 6.42
N SER A 186 -13.29 -8.02 7.14
CA SER A 186 -12.11 -8.05 8.03
C SER A 186 -10.93 -8.73 7.35
N VAL A 187 -9.73 -8.24 7.60
CA VAL A 187 -8.46 -8.69 7.05
C VAL A 187 -7.40 -8.75 8.16
N ASN A 188 -6.17 -9.16 7.83
CA ASN A 188 -5.07 -9.07 8.79
C ASN A 188 -4.90 -7.64 9.29
N PRO A 189 -4.36 -7.43 10.51
CA PRO A 189 -4.01 -6.10 11.00
C PRO A 189 -3.33 -5.24 9.94
N ILE A 190 -3.89 -4.06 9.70
CA ILE A 190 -3.38 -3.13 8.70
C ILE A 190 -2.39 -2.20 9.39
N GLY A 191 -1.16 -2.19 8.91
CA GLY A 191 -0.11 -1.28 9.37
C GLY A 191 -0.17 0.08 8.70
N GLN A 192 0.98 0.74 8.68
CA GLN A 192 1.06 2.17 8.37
C GLN A 192 0.85 2.55 6.89
N SER A 193 0.68 1.57 5.99
CA SER A 193 0.64 1.85 4.56
C SER A 193 -0.33 0.94 3.81
N MET A 194 -1.01 1.57 2.85
CA MET A 194 -1.97 0.95 1.93
C MET A 194 -1.82 1.61 0.56
N CYS A 195 -1.96 0.84 -0.50
CA CYS A 195 -1.80 1.30 -1.88
C CYS A 195 -2.78 0.58 -2.80
N LEU A 196 -3.64 1.35 -3.47
CA LEU A 196 -4.49 0.84 -4.54
C LEU A 196 -3.63 0.60 -5.78
N LEU A 197 -3.59 -0.64 -6.27
CA LEU A 197 -2.79 -1.03 -7.44
C LEU A 197 -3.55 -0.84 -8.76
N GLY A 198 -4.88 -0.92 -8.73
CA GLY A 198 -5.74 -0.73 -9.91
C GLY A 198 -7.00 -1.59 -9.83
N THR A 199 -7.70 -1.71 -10.96
CA THR A 199 -8.90 -2.56 -11.10
C THR A 199 -8.59 -3.81 -11.91
N VAL A 200 -9.13 -4.96 -11.51
CA VAL A 200 -9.02 -6.24 -12.23
C VAL A 200 -10.41 -6.86 -12.41
N ASP A 201 -10.59 -7.61 -13.50
CA ASP A 201 -11.77 -8.48 -13.67
C ASP A 201 -11.43 -9.89 -13.18
N LEU A 202 -12.09 -10.32 -12.11
CA LEU A 202 -12.00 -11.67 -11.57
C LEU A 202 -12.96 -12.56 -12.34
N VAL A 203 -12.44 -13.60 -13.00
CA VAL A 203 -13.25 -14.59 -13.71
C VAL A 203 -13.51 -15.76 -12.76
N ASN A 204 -14.77 -15.96 -12.41
CA ASN A 204 -15.27 -17.20 -11.81
C ASN A 204 -16.11 -17.95 -12.85
N ASP A 205 -16.31 -19.26 -12.70
CA ASP A 205 -16.74 -20.23 -13.72
C ASP A 205 -17.86 -19.81 -14.70
N ASN A 206 -18.70 -18.81 -14.36
CA ASN A 206 -19.66 -18.19 -15.29
C ASN A 206 -19.76 -16.65 -15.24
N ASN A 207 -19.05 -15.94 -14.35
CA ASN A 207 -19.20 -14.51 -14.12
C ASN A 207 -17.84 -13.78 -14.05
N THR A 208 -17.78 -12.57 -14.62
CA THR A 208 -16.65 -11.64 -14.48
C THR A 208 -17.00 -10.53 -13.50
N ILE A 209 -16.21 -10.36 -12.44
CA ILE A 209 -16.44 -9.36 -11.40
C ILE A 209 -15.31 -8.34 -11.43
N ARG A 210 -15.67 -7.07 -11.56
CA ARG A 210 -14.70 -5.98 -11.42
C ARG A 210 -14.37 -5.76 -9.94
N ALA A 211 -13.09 -5.77 -9.61
CA ALA A 211 -12.59 -5.58 -8.25
C ALA A 211 -11.41 -4.60 -8.22
N ASP A 212 -11.36 -3.81 -7.15
CA ASP A 212 -10.23 -2.95 -6.81
C ASP A 212 -9.16 -3.79 -6.11
N VAL A 213 -7.93 -3.77 -6.64
CA VAL A 213 -6.79 -4.50 -6.08
C VAL A 213 -6.03 -3.58 -5.13
N LEU A 214 -5.97 -3.97 -3.87
CA LEU A 214 -5.36 -3.22 -2.79
C LEU A 214 -4.19 -4.02 -2.21
N LEU A 215 -3.02 -3.38 -2.09
CA LEU A 215 -1.91 -3.88 -1.30
C LEU A 215 -1.88 -3.12 0.03
N TYR A 216 -1.83 -3.83 1.14
CA TYR A 216 -1.59 -3.21 2.45
C TYR A 216 -0.46 -3.91 3.19
N ALA A 217 0.26 -3.12 3.99
CA ALA A 217 1.30 -3.65 4.87
C ALA A 217 0.64 -4.25 6.12
N GLY A 218 0.98 -5.49 6.47
CA GLY A 218 0.48 -6.12 7.70
C GLY A 218 1.19 -5.59 8.94
N GLU A 219 0.44 -5.20 9.98
CA GLU A 219 1.01 -4.84 11.29
C GLU A 219 1.24 -6.08 12.12
N CYS A 220 2.50 -6.49 12.29
CA CYS A 220 2.85 -7.73 12.99
C CYS A 220 2.19 -9.00 12.38
N ALA A 221 1.80 -8.92 11.10
CA ALA A 221 1.11 -9.93 10.33
C ALA A 221 1.63 -9.95 8.89
N ASP A 222 1.33 -11.02 8.15
CA ASP A 222 1.62 -11.08 6.71
C ASP A 222 0.88 -9.95 5.98
N SER A 223 1.61 -9.23 5.13
CA SER A 223 1.04 -8.23 4.23
C SER A 223 0.23 -8.94 3.14
N GLN A 224 -0.83 -8.32 2.63
CA GLN A 224 -1.68 -8.98 1.65
C GLN A 224 -1.98 -8.08 0.45
N VAL A 225 -2.05 -8.72 -0.72
CA VAL A 225 -2.71 -8.19 -1.91
C VAL A 225 -4.12 -8.77 -1.92
N ILE A 226 -5.11 -7.90 -1.85
CA ILE A 226 -6.53 -8.28 -1.77
C ILE A 226 -7.30 -7.66 -2.93
N ALA A 227 -8.39 -8.31 -3.31
CA ALA A 227 -9.36 -7.80 -4.27
C ALA A 227 -10.66 -7.45 -3.55
N ILE A 228 -11.10 -6.21 -3.72
CA ILE A 228 -12.30 -5.64 -3.12
C ILE A 228 -13.35 -5.51 -4.24
N PRO A 229 -14.49 -6.21 -4.16
CA PRO A 229 -15.53 -6.11 -5.19
C PRO A 229 -16.07 -4.69 -5.35
N CYS A 230 -16.18 -4.21 -6.59
CA CYS A 230 -16.79 -2.91 -6.88
C CYS A 230 -18.32 -2.98 -6.64
N PRO A 231 -18.94 -1.92 -6.09
CA PRO A 231 -20.36 -1.92 -5.71
C PRO A 231 -21.33 -2.03 -6.89
N ASP A 232 -20.89 -1.71 -8.11
CA ASP A 232 -21.73 -1.76 -9.32
C ASP A 232 -22.15 -3.19 -9.71
N VAL A 233 -21.58 -4.21 -9.07
CA VAL A 233 -21.88 -5.62 -9.34
C VAL A 233 -22.92 -6.12 -8.34
N SER A 234 -24.21 -5.90 -8.64
CA SER A 234 -25.37 -6.37 -7.88
C SER A 234 -25.56 -7.90 -7.85
N GLN A 235 -24.57 -8.67 -8.33
CA GLN A 235 -24.70 -10.09 -8.65
C GLN A 235 -23.91 -11.03 -7.75
N TRP A 236 -23.36 -10.58 -6.62
CA TRP A 236 -22.68 -11.49 -5.68
C TRP A 236 -23.35 -11.56 -4.31
N GLU A 237 -23.64 -12.80 -3.88
CA GLU A 237 -24.30 -13.13 -2.62
C GLU A 237 -23.40 -12.90 -1.39
N THR A 238 -22.11 -12.64 -1.58
CA THR A 238 -21.20 -12.21 -0.49
C THR A 238 -20.24 -11.13 -0.97
N PRO A 239 -20.28 -9.91 -0.41
CA PRO A 239 -19.33 -8.83 -0.71
C PRO A 239 -17.97 -9.07 -0.01
N ALA A 240 -17.49 -10.31 -0.04
CA ALA A 240 -16.31 -10.72 0.72
C ALA A 240 -15.03 -10.34 -0.03
N ILE A 241 -14.01 -9.95 0.75
CA ILE A 241 -12.69 -9.64 0.21
C ILE A 241 -12.01 -10.94 -0.22
N THR A 242 -11.40 -10.95 -1.40
CA THR A 242 -10.60 -12.10 -1.87
C THR A 242 -9.12 -11.83 -1.69
N VAL A 243 -8.40 -12.69 -0.96
CA VAL A 243 -6.94 -12.58 -0.82
C VAL A 243 -6.28 -13.17 -2.07
N LEU A 244 -5.63 -12.32 -2.87
CA LEU A 244 -4.92 -12.73 -4.09
C LEU A 244 -3.53 -13.26 -3.79
N GLN A 245 -2.83 -12.62 -2.85
CA GLN A 245 -1.47 -12.99 -2.47
C GLN A 245 -1.20 -12.59 -1.03
N SER A 246 -0.53 -13.47 -0.27
CA SER A 246 0.06 -13.14 1.02
C SER A 246 1.58 -13.01 0.90
N LEU A 247 2.13 -11.95 1.47
CA LEU A 247 3.55 -11.64 1.52
C LEU A 247 4.02 -11.90 2.95
N ILE A 248 4.87 -12.92 3.08
CA ILE A 248 5.38 -13.38 4.37
C ILE A 248 6.06 -12.23 5.11
N ASN A 249 5.60 -11.98 6.33
CA ASN A 249 6.19 -11.04 7.26
C ASN A 249 6.67 -11.82 8.50
N ARG A 250 7.93 -11.64 8.88
CA ARG A 250 8.49 -12.24 10.10
C ARG A 250 8.59 -11.24 11.26
N ALA A 251 8.25 -9.98 11.01
CA ALA A 251 8.27 -8.95 12.02
C ALA A 251 6.97 -8.96 12.87
N PRO A 252 7.06 -8.51 14.13
CA PRO A 252 8.29 -8.27 14.88
C PRO A 252 8.91 -9.61 15.27
N ILE A 253 10.23 -9.69 15.23
CA ILE A 253 10.97 -10.81 15.82
C ILE A 253 11.21 -10.43 17.29
N THR A 254 10.63 -11.20 18.19
CA THR A 254 10.69 -10.93 19.63
C THR A 254 11.76 -11.76 20.32
N ASP A 255 12.03 -12.97 19.82
CA ASP A 255 13.05 -13.87 20.33
C ASP A 255 13.60 -14.78 19.22
N VAL A 256 14.84 -15.26 19.37
CA VAL A 256 15.55 -16.08 18.39
C VAL A 256 16.43 -17.11 19.11
N GLU A 257 16.23 -18.39 18.79
CA GLU A 257 17.06 -19.48 19.29
C GLU A 257 17.69 -20.26 18.13
N LYS A 258 18.96 -20.64 18.29
CA LYS A 258 19.66 -21.48 17.33
C LYS A 258 19.35 -22.96 17.59
N ILE A 259 18.99 -23.68 16.54
CA ILE A 259 18.63 -25.10 16.61
C ILE A 259 19.42 -25.91 15.59
N SER A 260 20.01 -27.00 16.08
CA SER A 260 20.69 -28.01 15.26
C SER A 260 19.78 -29.21 15.01
N GLY A 261 19.85 -29.82 13.84
CA GLY A 261 19.20 -31.12 13.59
C GLY A 261 17.80 -31.05 12.96
N TYR A 262 17.18 -29.87 12.86
CA TYR A 262 15.80 -29.76 12.34
C TYR A 262 15.70 -30.03 10.82
N TYR A 263 16.69 -29.56 10.05
CA TYR A 263 16.84 -29.86 8.61
C TYR A 263 18.14 -30.65 8.36
N GLY A 264 18.25 -31.82 8.99
CA GLY A 264 19.47 -32.63 8.91
C GLY A 264 20.64 -31.97 9.64
N GLN A 265 21.85 -32.03 9.06
CA GLN A 265 23.04 -31.44 9.70
C GLN A 265 23.11 -29.90 9.62
N GLN A 266 22.14 -29.23 9.00
CA GLN A 266 22.15 -27.77 8.88
C GLN A 266 21.62 -27.09 10.14
N GLU A 267 22.31 -26.02 10.54
CA GLU A 267 21.86 -25.11 11.58
C GLU A 267 20.67 -24.30 11.07
N SER A 268 19.67 -24.12 11.95
CA SER A 268 18.47 -23.31 11.69
C SER A 268 18.25 -22.35 12.85
N LEU A 269 17.41 -21.34 12.64
CA LEU A 269 16.94 -20.43 13.66
C LEU A 269 15.46 -20.68 13.90
N ALA A 270 15.04 -20.83 15.14
CA ALA A 270 13.65 -20.72 15.56
C ALA A 270 13.43 -19.28 16.00
N VAL A 271 12.46 -18.59 15.42
CA VAL A 271 12.15 -17.20 15.73
C VAL A 271 10.70 -17.04 16.14
N CYS A 272 10.46 -16.31 17.23
CA CYS A 272 9.14 -15.91 17.66
C CYS A 272 8.74 -14.64 16.90
N SER A 273 7.76 -14.77 16.00
CA SER A 273 7.31 -13.71 15.08
C SER A 273 5.85 -13.35 15.30
N GLY A 274 5.48 -12.10 15.00
CA GLY A 274 4.08 -11.65 15.07
C GLY A 274 3.61 -11.35 16.50
N ILE A 275 2.36 -10.88 16.62
CA ILE A 275 1.73 -10.54 17.91
C ILE A 275 0.29 -11.08 17.94
N GLY A 276 -0.18 -11.52 19.11
CA GLY A 276 -1.56 -11.94 19.33
C GLY A 276 -1.96 -13.13 18.45
N LYS A 277 -3.10 -13.02 17.75
CA LYS A 277 -3.59 -14.06 16.81
C LYS A 277 -2.64 -14.33 15.64
N GLN A 278 -1.77 -13.37 15.32
CA GLN A 278 -0.80 -13.45 14.22
C GLN A 278 0.57 -13.98 14.70
N GLY A 279 0.71 -14.28 16.00
CA GLY A 279 1.91 -14.85 16.58
C GLY A 279 2.21 -16.24 16.03
N CYS A 280 3.43 -16.46 15.55
CA CYS A 280 3.88 -17.75 15.04
C CYS A 280 5.35 -18.02 15.38
N LEU A 281 5.70 -19.31 15.47
CA LEU A 281 7.10 -19.74 15.51
C LEU A 281 7.57 -20.01 14.08
N THR A 282 8.53 -19.23 13.60
CA THR A 282 9.10 -19.39 12.27
C THR A 282 10.46 -20.08 12.35
N PHE A 283 10.69 -21.02 11.45
CA PHE A 283 11.98 -21.69 11.29
C PHE A 283 12.71 -21.15 10.06
N ILE A 284 13.86 -20.52 10.25
CA ILE A 284 14.69 -19.96 9.18
C ILE A 284 15.92 -20.85 9.02
N ALA A 285 16.06 -21.47 7.85
CA ALA A 285 17.20 -22.30 7.50
C ALA A 285 17.88 -21.77 6.23
N ARG A 286 19.19 -21.93 6.13
CA ARG A 286 19.95 -21.54 4.93
C ARG A 286 19.91 -22.68 3.91
N GLY A 287 19.10 -22.51 2.86
CA GLY A 287 19.10 -23.44 1.73
C GLY A 287 17.78 -23.44 0.95
N VAL A 288 17.73 -24.22 -0.12
CA VAL A 288 16.49 -24.48 -0.85
C VAL A 288 15.86 -25.76 -0.31
N LYS A 289 14.64 -25.65 0.21
CA LYS A 289 13.89 -26.82 0.67
C LYS A 289 13.46 -27.66 -0.54
N ALA A 290 14.17 -28.75 -0.81
CA ALA A 290 13.74 -29.74 -1.78
C ALA A 290 12.67 -30.65 -1.16
N ARG A 291 11.46 -30.66 -1.73
CA ARG A 291 10.44 -31.65 -1.37
C ARG A 291 10.67 -32.91 -2.20
N LYS A 292 10.97 -34.02 -1.53
CA LYS A 292 11.06 -35.34 -2.16
C LYS A 292 9.65 -35.77 -2.60
N VAL A 293 9.38 -35.74 -3.91
CA VAL A 293 8.09 -36.16 -4.48
C VAL A 293 8.04 -37.68 -4.66
N SER A 294 9.16 -38.28 -5.05
CA SER A 294 9.29 -39.73 -5.24
C SER A 294 10.71 -40.19 -4.91
N SER A 295 10.85 -41.47 -4.56
CA SER A 295 12.12 -42.19 -4.61
C SER A 295 11.91 -43.64 -4.93
N SER A 296 12.85 -44.18 -5.69
CA SER A 296 13.06 -45.61 -5.87
C SER A 296 14.34 -46.07 -5.19
N GLN A 297 14.33 -47.28 -4.63
CA GLN A 297 15.44 -47.99 -3.99
C GLN A 297 15.39 -49.46 -4.44
N PRO A 298 16.50 -50.20 -4.67
CA PRO A 298 17.90 -49.81 -4.82
C PRO A 298 18.46 -50.04 -6.25
N GLU A 299 17.65 -49.90 -7.30
CA GLU A 299 18.04 -50.19 -8.69
C GLU A 299 19.04 -49.20 -9.32
N TRP A 300 19.41 -48.15 -8.58
CA TRP A 300 20.19 -47.00 -9.06
C TRP A 300 21.64 -46.96 -8.57
N LYS A 301 22.14 -48.04 -7.95
CA LYS A 301 23.54 -48.10 -7.52
C LYS A 301 24.48 -47.98 -8.71
N GLY A 302 25.42 -47.04 -8.65
CA GLY A 302 26.47 -46.86 -9.66
C GLY A 302 26.16 -45.82 -10.74
N ILE A 303 24.99 -45.16 -10.71
CA ILE A 303 24.72 -44.03 -11.61
C ILE A 303 25.56 -42.84 -11.22
N ASN A 304 26.24 -42.25 -12.21
CA ASN A 304 27.10 -41.08 -12.02
C ASN A 304 26.57 -39.83 -12.76
N ARG A 305 25.65 -39.99 -13.71
CA ARG A 305 25.10 -38.89 -14.51
C ARG A 305 23.63 -39.12 -14.83
N LEU A 306 22.91 -38.00 -14.90
CA LEU A 306 21.48 -37.93 -15.12
C LEU A 306 21.19 -36.82 -16.12
N TRP A 307 20.37 -37.09 -17.14
CA TRP A 307 19.90 -36.09 -18.09
C TRP A 307 18.39 -36.16 -18.22
N SER A 308 17.75 -35.00 -18.20
CA SER A 308 16.35 -34.86 -18.61
C SER A 308 16.32 -34.63 -20.12
N ILE A 309 15.58 -35.48 -20.84
CA ILE A 309 15.44 -35.40 -22.29
C ILE A 309 13.96 -35.16 -22.59
N ASN A 310 13.66 -34.06 -23.25
CA ASN A 310 12.34 -33.78 -23.77
C ASN A 310 12.34 -34.12 -25.26
N PRO A 311 11.73 -35.25 -25.69
CA PRO A 311 11.64 -35.60 -27.09
C PRO A 311 10.70 -34.61 -27.77
N THR A 312 11.26 -33.69 -28.56
CA THR A 312 10.50 -32.80 -29.44
C THR A 312 10.05 -33.59 -30.67
N ALA A 313 8.95 -34.33 -30.54
CA ALA A 313 8.21 -34.88 -31.68
C ALA A 313 6.77 -34.36 -31.63
N SER A 314 6.39 -33.59 -32.64
CA SER A 314 5.26 -32.64 -32.68
C SER A 314 3.83 -33.22 -32.58
N HIS A 315 3.65 -34.50 -32.28
CA HIS A 315 2.33 -35.15 -32.32
C HIS A 315 2.04 -36.16 -31.20
N LEU A 316 2.90 -36.27 -30.18
CA LEU A 316 2.65 -37.14 -29.02
C LEU A 316 2.58 -36.32 -27.73
N PRO A 317 1.78 -36.73 -26.73
CA PRO A 317 1.77 -36.09 -25.41
C PRO A 317 3.20 -36.03 -24.86
N GLU A 318 3.55 -34.95 -24.16
CA GLU A 318 4.90 -34.69 -23.64
C GLU A 318 5.40 -35.85 -22.75
N ILE A 319 6.05 -36.84 -23.35
CA ILE A 319 6.73 -37.89 -22.61
C ILE A 319 8.09 -37.32 -22.21
N SER A 320 8.19 -36.83 -20.97
CA SER A 320 9.49 -36.45 -20.41
C SER A 320 10.31 -37.71 -20.16
N CYS A 321 11.50 -37.82 -20.73
CA CYS A 321 12.38 -38.96 -20.54
C CYS A 321 13.54 -38.61 -19.61
N LEU A 322 13.98 -39.60 -18.86
CA LEU A 322 15.08 -39.51 -17.91
C LEU A 322 16.14 -40.53 -18.32
N MET A 323 17.29 -40.05 -18.78
CA MET A 323 18.42 -40.91 -19.14
C MET A 323 19.41 -40.94 -17.99
N THR A 324 19.81 -42.15 -17.62
CA THR A 324 20.76 -42.42 -16.54
C THR A 324 21.95 -43.17 -17.12
N SER A 325 23.16 -42.84 -16.68
CA SER A 325 24.38 -43.53 -17.10
C SER A 325 25.18 -44.01 -15.90
N SER A 326 25.70 -45.23 -16.03
CA SER A 326 26.64 -45.87 -15.13
C SER A 326 27.87 -46.35 -15.94
N PRO A 327 28.95 -46.79 -15.28
CA PRO A 327 30.10 -47.38 -15.96
C PRO A 327 29.79 -48.67 -16.74
N ILE A 328 28.68 -49.35 -16.42
CA ILE A 328 28.35 -50.68 -16.94
C ILE A 328 27.19 -50.62 -17.95
N ASP A 329 26.25 -49.69 -17.76
CA ASP A 329 25.04 -49.56 -18.56
C ASP A 329 24.53 -48.11 -18.65
N SER A 330 23.64 -47.86 -19.61
CA SER A 330 22.83 -46.63 -19.66
C SER A 330 21.37 -47.02 -19.80
N ARG A 331 20.50 -46.39 -19.01
CA ARG A 331 19.07 -46.70 -18.98
C ARG A 331 18.25 -45.46 -19.30
N LEU A 332 17.21 -45.64 -20.10
CA LEU A 332 16.25 -44.60 -20.44
C LEU A 332 14.91 -44.92 -19.77
N ILE A 333 14.36 -43.96 -19.03
CA ILE A 333 13.06 -44.09 -18.37
C ILE A 333 12.12 -43.04 -18.93
N ALA A 334 10.96 -43.46 -19.42
CA ALA A 334 9.90 -42.55 -19.82
C ALA A 334 9.01 -42.22 -18.62
N ALA A 335 8.80 -40.93 -18.34
CA ALA A 335 7.80 -40.48 -17.39
C ALA A 335 6.43 -40.57 -18.07
N LYS A 336 5.55 -41.44 -17.55
CA LYS A 336 4.15 -41.48 -17.99
C LYS A 336 3.41 -40.33 -17.30
N GLY A 337 2.90 -39.39 -18.09
CA GLY A 337 2.06 -38.29 -17.59
C GLY A 337 0.84 -38.82 -16.84
N ARG A 338 0.39 -38.07 -15.83
CA ARG A 338 -0.68 -38.43 -14.90
C ARG A 338 -2.10 -38.43 -15.51
N ASN A 339 -2.23 -38.49 -16.83
CA ASN A 339 -3.51 -38.44 -17.54
C ASN A 339 -4.03 -39.84 -17.91
N SER A 340 -4.05 -40.75 -16.94
CA SER A 340 -4.83 -41.98 -17.05
C SER A 340 -5.32 -42.42 -15.67
N LEU A 341 -6.20 -41.62 -15.09
CA LEU A 341 -7.24 -42.06 -14.16
C LEU A 341 -8.55 -41.48 -14.73
N ILE A 342 -9.28 -42.34 -15.45
CA ILE A 342 -10.74 -42.23 -15.59
C ILE A 342 -11.30 -43.05 -14.44
#